data_AF-A0A2V7DKZ0-F1
#
_entry.id   AF-A0A2V7DKZ0-F1
#
_cell.length_a   1.000
_cell.length_b   1.000
_cell.length_c   1.000
_cell.angle_alpha   90.00
_cell.angle_beta   90.00
_cell.angle_gamma   90.00
#
_symmetry.space_group_name_H-M   'P 1'
#
loop_
_entity.id
_entity.type
_entity.pdbx_description
1 polymer ?
#
loop_
_entity_poly.entity_id
_entity_poly.type
_entity_poly.pdbx_seq_one_letter_code
_entity_poly.pdbx_strand_id
1 'polypeptide(L)'
;MQRCRGAQARSPPPRPRRHRHHGERHRPALLHHRAVRRDEARRGAGARAPDGSAHARASRPLSVGVGDSHLNPAEYDFIAARRRLEAKPKSASEKLTSLEDAGSRVRDGDIVAVGGILFSRTPWALVREILRSRRTGLTLVRNLMCYEGELMMVAGAVNRVMTAWMGIGLPWGVSKIMREYVESGKVAYEEWSHLALGLRFRAAAMGLPFLPTLTMAGSDLARVNAMKTVDDPYTGQRLGAVPALYPDVAILHVHRADRFGNCQIDGYPHMDADIARAAATVLVTTEELISDDDVRRHPDRTVIPGFVVDAVALQPFGSFPHECYGLYEADVEHFDEYVAGITARGGAAVAEYLERYMYAPASYVDYLDLFGGERLARQQRRARELVG
;
A
#
# COMPACT_ATOMS: atom_id res chain seq x y z
N MET A 1 -53.25 -64.82 30.02
CA MET A 1 -54.45 -64.34 29.31
C MET A 1 -54.41 -62.81 29.18
N GLN A 2 -54.28 -62.31 27.93
CA GLN A 2 -54.94 -61.10 27.36
C GLN A 2 -54.68 -59.71 27.99
N ARG A 3 -54.35 -58.61 27.30
CA ARG A 3 -54.54 -58.23 25.87
C ARG A 3 -53.56 -57.11 25.42
N CYS A 4 -53.37 -57.11 24.10
CA CYS A 4 -52.71 -56.19 23.17
C CYS A 4 -53.00 -54.68 23.33
N ARG A 5 -51.99 -53.84 23.00
CA ARG A 5 -52.13 -52.74 21.99
C ARG A 5 -50.85 -52.63 21.16
N GLY A 6 -51.04 -52.41 19.85
CA GLY A 6 -50.09 -52.75 18.80
C GLY A 6 -49.08 -51.68 18.44
N ALA A 7 -47.93 -52.15 17.96
CA ALA A 7 -46.89 -51.38 17.30
C ALA A 7 -47.11 -51.46 15.78
N GLN A 8 -47.17 -50.30 15.11
CA GLN A 8 -47.07 -50.22 13.65
C GLN A 8 -45.60 -50.10 13.24
N ALA A 9 -45.16 -51.06 12.43
CA ALA A 9 -43.85 -51.05 11.78
C ALA A 9 -43.78 -49.95 10.70
N ARG A 10 -42.68 -49.20 10.66
CA ARG A 10 -42.28 -48.39 9.51
C ARG A 10 -41.00 -48.94 8.89
N SER A 11 -41.03 -49.02 7.57
CA SER A 11 -40.13 -49.73 6.65
C SER A 11 -38.66 -49.24 6.66
N PRO A 12 -37.70 -50.09 6.23
CA PRO A 12 -36.29 -49.73 6.16
C PRO A 12 -35.98 -48.72 5.02
N PRO A 13 -34.89 -47.93 5.14
CA PRO A 13 -34.53 -46.92 4.15
C PRO A 13 -34.03 -47.54 2.82
N PRO A 14 -34.22 -46.86 1.68
CA PRO A 14 -33.86 -47.39 0.38
C PRO A 14 -32.34 -47.33 0.11
N ARG A 15 -31.84 -48.35 -0.62
CA ARG A 15 -30.45 -48.46 -1.10
C ARG A 15 -30.09 -47.33 -2.09
N PRO A 16 -28.81 -46.91 -2.17
CA PRO A 16 -28.37 -45.84 -3.06
C PRO A 16 -28.48 -46.23 -4.53
N ARG A 17 -29.09 -45.36 -5.34
CA ARG A 17 -29.18 -45.50 -6.81
C ARG A 17 -27.84 -45.16 -7.45
N ARG A 18 -27.32 -46.09 -8.26
CA ARG A 18 -26.20 -45.89 -9.18
C ARG A 18 -26.59 -44.83 -10.23
N HIS A 19 -25.93 -43.68 -10.23
CA HIS A 19 -26.04 -42.73 -11.34
C HIS A 19 -25.05 -43.09 -12.45
N ARG A 20 -25.59 -43.17 -13.66
CA ARG A 20 -24.91 -43.49 -14.92
C ARG A 20 -24.01 -42.32 -15.34
N HIS A 21 -22.80 -42.65 -15.79
CA HIS A 21 -21.91 -41.77 -16.52
C HIS A 21 -22.59 -41.19 -17.77
N HIS A 22 -22.78 -39.87 -17.80
CA HIS A 22 -22.91 -39.13 -19.06
C HIS A 22 -21.55 -38.50 -19.37
N GLY A 23 -20.89 -39.05 -20.38
CA GLY A 23 -19.66 -38.49 -20.94
C GLY A 23 -20.00 -37.33 -21.87
N GLU A 24 -19.81 -36.10 -21.39
CA GLU A 24 -19.72 -34.92 -22.25
C GLU A 24 -18.25 -34.65 -22.57
N ARG A 25 -17.94 -34.78 -23.85
CA ARG A 25 -16.61 -34.49 -24.42
C ARG A 25 -16.49 -32.98 -24.57
N HIS A 26 -15.63 -32.34 -23.78
CA HIS A 26 -15.16 -30.99 -24.11
C HIS A 26 -14.27 -31.06 -25.36
N ARG A 27 -14.78 -30.51 -26.48
CA ARG A 27 -13.96 -30.16 -27.65
C ARG A 27 -13.50 -28.69 -27.51
N PRO A 28 -12.23 -28.36 -27.81
CA PRO A 28 -11.75 -26.99 -27.82
C PRO A 28 -12.29 -26.27 -29.07
N ALA A 29 -12.94 -25.11 -28.89
CA ALA A 29 -13.38 -24.28 -29.99
C ALA A 29 -12.23 -23.38 -30.47
N LEU A 30 -11.63 -23.78 -31.59
CA LEU A 30 -10.75 -22.97 -32.43
C LEU A 30 -11.59 -22.07 -33.36
N LEU A 31 -11.13 -20.82 -33.52
CA LEU A 31 -11.34 -19.89 -34.64
C LEU A 31 -12.64 -19.05 -34.70
N HIS A 32 -12.52 -17.76 -34.37
CA HIS A 32 -13.28 -16.68 -35.02
C HIS A 32 -12.33 -15.67 -35.67
N HIS A 33 -11.86 -16.01 -36.88
CA HIS A 33 -11.08 -15.14 -37.77
C HIS A 33 -11.94 -14.42 -38.83
N ARG A 34 -13.25 -14.20 -38.58
CA ARG A 34 -14.19 -13.74 -39.62
C ARG A 34 -15.08 -12.54 -39.28
N ALA A 35 -14.73 -11.75 -38.26
CA ALA A 35 -15.46 -10.54 -37.88
C ALA A 35 -14.68 -9.22 -38.07
N VAL A 36 -13.52 -9.25 -38.75
CA VAL A 36 -12.67 -8.05 -39.00
C VAL A 36 -12.64 -7.64 -40.49
N ARG A 37 -13.63 -8.04 -41.30
CA ARG A 37 -13.70 -7.63 -42.72
C ARG A 37 -15.11 -7.29 -43.19
N ARG A 38 -15.87 -6.53 -42.40
CA ARG A 38 -17.17 -6.00 -42.86
C ARG A 38 -17.51 -4.58 -42.44
N ASP A 39 -16.52 -3.79 -42.01
CA ASP A 39 -16.71 -2.35 -41.70
C ASP A 39 -15.80 -1.40 -42.49
N GLU A 40 -14.98 -1.91 -43.43
CA GLU A 40 -14.14 -1.08 -44.31
C GLU A 40 -14.87 -0.54 -45.56
N ALA A 41 -16.19 -0.72 -45.67
CA ALA A 41 -16.96 -0.29 -46.84
C ALA A 41 -18.25 0.44 -46.45
N ARG A 42 -18.14 1.47 -45.60
CA ARG A 42 -19.10 2.58 -45.49
C ARG A 42 -18.64 3.54 -44.40
N ARG A 43 -17.94 4.62 -44.80
CA ARG A 43 -17.98 5.96 -44.16
C ARG A 43 -17.04 6.89 -44.91
N GLY A 44 -17.58 7.49 -45.98
CA GLY A 44 -17.12 8.78 -46.46
C GLY A 44 -17.86 9.90 -45.72
N ALA A 45 -17.15 11.01 -45.54
CA ALA A 45 -17.59 12.33 -45.09
C ALA A 45 -17.86 12.54 -43.58
N GLY A 46 -16.88 13.20 -42.92
CA GLY A 46 -17.18 14.46 -42.23
C GLY A 46 -17.37 14.45 -40.71
N ALA A 47 -16.29 14.19 -39.96
CA ALA A 47 -16.09 14.82 -38.64
C ALA A 47 -14.58 14.82 -38.33
N ARG A 48 -13.92 15.98 -38.48
CA ARG A 48 -12.52 16.18 -38.09
C ARG A 48 -12.42 16.22 -36.57
N ALA A 49 -11.49 15.45 -36.01
CA ALA A 49 -10.97 15.68 -34.67
C ALA A 49 -10.31 17.07 -34.62
N PRO A 50 -10.40 17.82 -33.51
CA PRO A 50 -9.78 19.13 -33.42
C PRO A 50 -8.27 18.98 -33.57
N ASP A 51 -7.73 19.71 -34.53
CA ASP A 51 -6.32 19.86 -34.79
C ASP A 51 -5.69 20.69 -33.67
N GLY A 52 -4.99 20.02 -32.76
CA GLY A 52 -4.11 20.67 -31.80
C GLY A 52 -3.01 21.42 -32.56
N SER A 53 -3.28 22.68 -32.89
CA SER A 53 -2.35 23.55 -33.59
C SER A 53 -1.12 23.81 -32.74
N ALA A 54 0.02 23.76 -33.43
CA ALA A 54 1.35 23.83 -32.87
C ALA A 54 1.63 25.19 -32.20
N HIS A 55 1.49 25.23 -30.88
CA HIS A 55 2.32 26.06 -30.02
C HIS A 55 3.18 25.16 -29.14
N ALA A 56 4.08 24.43 -29.79
CA ALA A 56 5.26 23.88 -29.14
C ALA A 56 6.17 25.04 -28.72
N ARG A 57 5.83 25.71 -27.60
CA ARG A 57 6.86 26.33 -26.78
C ARG A 57 7.75 25.16 -26.35
N ALA A 58 8.98 25.13 -26.86
CA ALA A 58 9.99 24.18 -26.46
C ALA A 58 9.95 24.06 -24.93
N SER A 59 9.57 22.87 -24.45
CA SER A 59 9.67 22.52 -23.05
C SER A 59 11.11 22.76 -22.64
N ARG A 60 11.34 23.72 -21.74
CA ARG A 60 12.66 23.89 -21.14
C ARG A 60 12.99 22.56 -20.46
N PRO A 61 14.15 21.94 -20.75
CA PRO A 61 14.56 20.76 -20.00
C PRO A 61 14.61 21.15 -18.53
N LEU A 62 13.94 20.35 -17.68
CA LEU A 62 14.07 20.46 -16.24
C LEU A 62 15.56 20.34 -15.91
N SER A 63 16.08 21.24 -15.07
CA SER A 63 17.51 21.26 -14.69
C SER A 63 17.91 20.06 -13.82
N VAL A 64 16.93 19.25 -13.38
CA VAL A 64 17.09 17.95 -12.72
C VAL A 64 16.09 17.01 -13.39
N GLY A 65 16.57 15.92 -13.99
CA GLY A 65 15.69 15.00 -14.70
C GLY A 65 14.75 14.25 -13.75
N VAL A 66 13.47 14.12 -14.11
CA VAL A 66 12.62 13.06 -13.55
C VAL A 66 13.31 11.74 -13.87
N GLY A 67 13.64 10.96 -12.84
CA GLY A 67 14.40 9.71 -13.00
C GLY A 67 15.92 9.86 -13.09
N ASP A 68 16.50 11.04 -12.77
CA ASP A 68 17.95 11.20 -12.56
C ASP A 68 18.37 10.58 -11.22
N SER A 69 18.09 9.28 -11.08
CA SER A 69 18.53 8.48 -9.97
C SER A 69 20.00 8.19 -10.19
N HIS A 70 20.87 8.97 -9.57
CA HIS A 70 22.18 8.47 -9.20
C HIS A 70 21.93 7.18 -8.41
N LEU A 71 22.00 6.04 -9.09
CA LEU A 71 21.80 4.73 -8.49
C LEU A 71 22.90 4.56 -7.44
N ASN A 72 22.54 4.74 -6.18
CA ASN A 72 23.44 4.42 -5.08
C ASN A 72 23.62 2.90 -5.08
N PRO A 73 24.81 2.36 -5.42
CA PRO A 73 24.99 0.92 -5.54
C PRO A 73 24.69 0.18 -4.23
N ALA A 74 24.85 0.87 -3.09
CA ALA A 74 24.52 0.31 -1.78
C ALA A 74 23.03 0.00 -1.60
N GLU A 75 22.11 0.73 -2.27
CA GLU A 75 20.67 0.43 -2.25
C GLU A 75 20.31 -0.88 -2.97
N TYR A 76 21.21 -1.35 -3.84
CA TYR A 76 21.04 -2.56 -4.64
C TYR A 76 21.92 -3.73 -4.14
N ASP A 77 22.68 -3.54 -3.06
CA ASP A 77 23.48 -4.60 -2.43
C ASP A 77 22.57 -5.56 -1.64
N PHE A 78 21.99 -6.51 -2.38
CA PHE A 78 21.11 -7.52 -1.80
C PHE A 78 21.84 -8.46 -0.82
N ILE A 79 23.16 -8.61 -0.93
CA ILE A 79 23.94 -9.48 -0.02
C ILE A 79 24.06 -8.79 1.34
N ALA A 80 24.44 -7.50 1.35
CA ALA A 80 24.48 -6.72 2.59
C ALA A 80 23.10 -6.62 3.23
N ALA A 81 22.06 -6.35 2.44
CA ALA A 81 20.69 -6.29 2.93
C ALA A 81 20.24 -7.63 3.53
N ARG A 82 20.54 -8.75 2.87
CA ARG A 82 20.25 -10.09 3.38
C ARG A 82 20.96 -10.37 4.70
N ARG A 83 22.25 -10.03 4.81
CA ARG A 83 23.00 -10.18 6.07
C ARG A 83 22.38 -9.39 7.21
N ARG A 84 21.92 -8.16 6.94
CA ARG A 84 21.20 -7.33 7.92
C ARG A 84 19.89 -7.98 8.38
N LEU A 85 19.09 -8.50 7.45
CA LEU A 85 17.84 -9.20 7.76
C LEU A 85 18.07 -10.54 8.49
N GLU A 86 19.15 -11.24 8.19
CA GLU A 86 19.55 -12.48 8.87
C GLU A 86 20.04 -12.22 10.30
N ALA A 87 20.78 -11.12 10.50
CA ALA A 87 21.30 -10.70 11.81
C ALA A 87 20.22 -10.11 12.74
N LYS A 88 19.07 -9.69 12.19
CA LYS A 88 17.94 -9.18 12.95
C LYS A 88 17.50 -10.18 14.03
N PRO A 89 17.33 -9.76 15.30
CA PRO A 89 16.78 -10.62 16.35
C PRO A 89 15.35 -11.07 16.01
N LYS A 90 15.17 -12.36 15.74
CA LYS A 90 13.85 -12.98 15.50
C LYS A 90 13.22 -13.43 16.82
N SER A 91 13.21 -12.51 17.78
CA SER A 91 12.82 -12.79 19.17
C SER A 91 11.32 -13.03 19.30
N ALA A 92 10.97 -13.96 20.20
CA ALA A 92 9.62 -14.16 20.73
C ALA A 92 9.34 -13.33 21.99
N SER A 93 10.20 -12.36 22.31
CA SER A 93 9.97 -11.41 23.41
C SER A 93 8.79 -10.49 23.12
N GLU A 94 8.26 -9.88 24.18
CA GLU A 94 7.25 -8.82 24.04
C GLU A 94 7.78 -7.64 23.23
N LYS A 95 6.89 -7.06 22.43
CA LYS A 95 7.16 -5.97 21.48
C LYS A 95 6.22 -4.80 21.66
N LEU A 96 5.29 -4.90 22.61
CA LEU A 96 4.39 -3.80 22.96
C LEU A 96 5.20 -2.64 23.51
N THR A 97 4.97 -1.45 22.97
CA THR A 97 5.69 -0.23 23.32
C THR A 97 4.81 0.99 23.10
N SER A 98 5.28 2.17 23.48
CA SER A 98 4.59 3.43 23.21
C SER A 98 4.69 3.81 21.73
N LEU A 99 3.80 4.69 21.27
CA LEU A 99 3.85 5.19 19.90
C LEU A 99 5.14 5.99 19.65
N GLU A 100 5.56 6.76 20.65
CA GLU A 100 6.76 7.58 20.67
C GLU A 100 8.03 6.72 20.58
N ASP A 101 8.11 5.65 21.39
CA ASP A 101 9.24 4.71 21.36
C ASP A 101 9.32 3.99 20.02
N ALA A 102 8.18 3.59 19.42
CA ALA A 102 8.15 3.02 18.09
C ALA A 102 8.66 4.03 17.04
N GLY A 103 8.10 5.25 17.02
CA GLY A 103 8.48 6.30 16.08
C GLY A 103 9.96 6.74 16.19
N SER A 104 10.52 6.72 17.40
CA SER A 104 11.93 7.07 17.64
C SER A 104 12.94 6.20 16.89
N ARG A 105 12.53 4.99 16.47
CA ARG A 105 13.36 4.02 15.74
C ARG A 105 13.61 4.40 14.29
N VAL A 106 12.79 5.29 13.74
CA VAL A 106 13.07 5.94 12.45
C VAL A 106 14.19 6.96 12.66
N ARG A 107 15.18 6.95 11.79
CA ARG A 107 16.37 7.80 11.81
C ARG A 107 16.42 8.65 10.56
N ASP A 108 17.16 9.75 10.65
CA ASP A 108 17.43 10.58 9.48
C ASP A 108 18.15 9.76 8.40
N GLY A 109 17.76 9.97 7.14
CA GLY A 109 18.31 9.22 6.02
C GLY A 109 17.69 7.85 5.75
N ASP A 110 16.80 7.34 6.60
CA ASP A 110 16.19 6.02 6.40
C ASP A 110 15.34 5.94 5.11
N ILE A 111 15.35 4.77 4.48
CA ILE A 111 14.34 4.38 3.51
C ILE A 111 13.12 3.86 4.28
N VAL A 112 12.05 4.66 4.31
CA VAL A 112 10.82 4.38 5.05
C VAL A 112 9.74 3.86 4.10
N ALA A 113 9.39 2.58 4.22
CA ALA A 113 8.26 1.99 3.52
C ALA A 113 6.97 2.12 4.34
N VAL A 114 5.92 2.63 3.70
CA VAL A 114 4.62 2.85 4.34
C VAL A 114 3.62 1.80 3.83
N GLY A 115 2.98 1.11 4.76
CA GLY A 115 1.92 0.15 4.47
C GLY A 115 0.63 0.80 3.98
N GLY A 116 -0.34 -0.05 3.62
CA GLY A 116 -1.58 0.41 3.02
C GLY A 116 -1.38 1.00 1.61
N ILE A 117 -2.47 1.49 1.02
CA ILE A 117 -2.44 2.17 -0.28
C ILE A 117 -3.45 3.31 -0.27
N LEU A 118 -3.16 4.43 -0.94
CA LEU A 118 -4.05 5.58 -1.00
C LEU A 118 -4.48 6.02 0.41
N PHE A 119 -5.79 6.20 0.63
CA PHE A 119 -6.35 6.41 1.97
C PHE A 119 -6.79 5.14 2.69
N SER A 120 -6.32 3.95 2.28
CA SER A 120 -6.57 2.68 2.96
C SER A 120 -5.42 2.34 3.90
N ARG A 121 -5.74 2.25 5.20
CA ARG A 121 -4.88 1.71 6.26
C ARG A 121 -3.47 2.34 6.34
N THR A 122 -3.37 3.65 6.08
CA THR A 122 -2.12 4.38 6.33
C THR A 122 -1.79 4.32 7.81
N PRO A 123 -0.56 4.02 8.23
CA PRO A 123 -0.14 4.16 9.62
C PRO A 123 0.02 5.62 10.03
N TRP A 124 -1.10 6.35 10.09
CA TRP A 124 -1.14 7.80 10.28
C TRP A 124 -0.53 8.23 11.61
N ALA A 125 -0.79 7.48 12.68
CA ALA A 125 -0.14 7.69 13.98
C ALA A 125 1.39 7.67 13.89
N LEU A 126 1.99 6.72 13.17
CA LEU A 126 3.45 6.67 12.99
C LEU A 126 3.96 7.75 12.03
N VAL A 127 3.22 8.05 10.95
CA VAL A 127 3.54 9.18 10.06
C VAL A 127 3.63 10.48 10.86
N ARG A 128 2.67 10.71 11.76
CA ARG A 128 2.64 11.86 12.63
C ARG A 128 3.85 11.90 13.57
N GLU A 129 4.21 10.79 14.21
CA GLU A 129 5.39 10.77 15.09
C GLU A 129 6.72 11.02 14.36
N ILE A 130 6.86 10.54 13.12
CA ILE A 130 8.02 10.84 12.27
C ILE A 130 8.11 12.35 12.02
N LEU A 131 6.99 12.98 11.64
CA LEU A 131 6.92 14.43 11.42
C LEU A 131 7.22 15.20 12.71
N ARG A 132 6.64 14.81 13.84
CA ARG A 132 6.88 15.44 15.16
C ARG A 132 8.33 15.36 15.61
N SER A 133 8.98 14.24 15.31
CA SER A 133 10.41 14.03 15.58
C SER A 133 11.33 14.85 14.67
N ARG A 134 10.77 15.61 13.72
CA ARG A 134 11.49 16.45 12.75
C ARG A 134 12.57 15.67 12.00
N ARG A 135 12.27 14.41 11.66
CA ARG A 135 13.19 13.57 10.87
C ARG A 135 13.40 14.17 9.49
N THR A 136 14.62 14.04 8.95
CA THR A 136 15.01 14.63 7.66
C THR A 136 15.79 13.66 6.78
N GLY A 137 15.90 13.99 5.50
CA GLY A 137 16.68 13.21 4.53
C GLY A 137 16.10 11.84 4.19
N LEU A 138 14.83 11.59 4.54
CA LEU A 138 14.18 10.30 4.34
C LEU A 138 13.91 10.03 2.85
N THR A 139 13.96 8.75 2.47
CA THR A 139 13.28 8.27 1.25
C THR A 139 11.95 7.66 1.65
N LEU A 140 10.84 8.24 1.17
CA LEU A 140 9.51 7.70 1.43
C LEU A 140 9.07 6.78 0.29
N VAL A 141 8.76 5.52 0.62
CA VAL A 141 8.29 4.53 -0.36
C VAL A 141 6.87 4.11 -0.04
N ARG A 142 5.96 4.22 -1.01
CA ARG A 142 4.59 3.77 -0.84
C ARG A 142 3.92 3.44 -2.17
N ASN A 143 3.08 2.41 -2.20
CA ASN A 143 2.18 2.18 -3.32
C ASN A 143 0.97 3.12 -3.24
N LEU A 144 0.68 3.86 -4.31
CA LEU A 144 -0.40 4.85 -4.37
C LEU A 144 -0.33 5.83 -3.19
N MET A 145 0.72 6.63 -3.15
CA MET A 145 0.95 7.61 -2.08
C MET A 145 -0.19 8.64 -2.01
N CYS A 146 -0.65 8.92 -0.80
CA CYS A 146 -1.68 9.91 -0.54
C CYS A 146 -1.03 11.22 -0.04
N TYR A 147 -1.76 12.07 0.67
CA TYR A 147 -1.24 13.38 1.08
C TYR A 147 -0.21 13.35 2.20
N GLU A 148 0.03 12.21 2.87
CA GLU A 148 1.20 12.10 3.77
C GLU A 148 2.51 12.44 3.07
N GLY A 149 2.63 12.13 1.76
CA GLY A 149 3.78 12.52 0.98
C GLY A 149 3.92 14.03 0.86
N GLU A 150 2.81 14.76 0.69
CA GLU A 150 2.81 16.23 0.62
C GLU A 150 3.24 16.84 1.95
N LEU A 151 2.73 16.28 3.05
CA LEU A 151 3.09 16.71 4.40
C LEU A 151 4.59 16.54 4.64
N MET A 152 5.15 15.38 4.28
CA MET A 152 6.58 15.10 4.42
C MET A 152 7.45 15.97 3.51
N MET A 153 7.00 16.28 2.29
CA MET A 153 7.71 17.20 1.39
C MET A 153 7.78 18.61 1.98
N VAL A 154 6.64 19.17 2.42
CA VAL A 154 6.58 20.53 2.98
C VAL A 154 7.29 20.63 4.33
N ALA A 155 7.26 19.56 5.13
CA ALA A 155 8.01 19.49 6.37
C ALA A 155 9.54 19.44 6.17
N GLY A 156 10.02 19.23 4.94
CA GLY A 156 11.44 18.98 4.65
C GLY A 156 11.93 17.63 5.15
N ALA A 157 11.01 16.69 5.42
CA ALA A 157 11.35 15.39 5.98
C ALA A 157 11.94 14.44 4.93
N VAL A 158 11.52 14.56 3.67
CA VAL A 158 11.92 13.68 2.58
C VAL A 158 12.77 14.42 1.54
N ASN A 159 13.78 13.74 1.00
CA ASN A 159 14.53 14.18 -0.17
C ASN A 159 14.17 13.38 -1.43
N ARG A 160 13.52 12.23 -1.26
CA ARG A 160 13.06 11.36 -2.34
C ARG A 160 11.74 10.71 -1.98
N VAL A 161 10.85 10.61 -2.96
CA VAL A 161 9.65 9.77 -2.90
C VAL A 161 9.68 8.72 -3.99
N MET A 162 9.29 7.50 -3.65
CA MET A 162 9.18 6.38 -4.57
C MET A 162 7.76 5.83 -4.52
N THR A 163 7.03 5.93 -5.63
CA THR A 163 5.63 5.52 -5.70
C THR A 163 5.22 5.16 -7.12
N ALA A 164 4.03 4.58 -7.24
CA ALA A 164 3.38 4.32 -8.52
C ALA A 164 2.37 5.37 -8.94
N TRP A 165 1.94 6.20 -7.99
CA TRP A 165 1.00 7.28 -8.18
C TRP A 165 0.99 8.15 -6.92
N MET A 166 0.71 9.44 -7.05
CA MET A 166 0.56 10.33 -5.89
C MET A 166 -0.60 11.30 -6.04
N GLY A 167 -1.47 11.32 -5.03
CA GLY A 167 -2.62 12.23 -4.90
C GLY A 167 -3.55 11.78 -3.78
N ILE A 168 -4.49 12.63 -3.36
CA ILE A 168 -5.36 12.29 -2.23
C ILE A 168 -6.36 11.18 -2.60
N GLY A 169 -6.80 11.19 -3.84
CA GLY A 169 -7.73 10.23 -4.41
C GLY A 169 -8.19 10.71 -5.77
N LEU A 170 -8.86 9.84 -6.52
CA LEU A 170 -9.34 10.16 -7.86
C LEU A 170 -10.17 11.46 -7.93
N PRO A 171 -11.06 11.79 -6.97
CA PRO A 171 -11.86 13.01 -7.02
C PRO A 171 -11.05 14.32 -6.97
N TRP A 172 -9.87 14.32 -6.36
CA TRP A 172 -9.08 15.53 -6.13
C TRP A 172 -7.92 15.72 -7.14
N GLY A 173 -7.70 14.73 -7.99
CA GLY A 173 -6.71 14.79 -9.06
C GLY A 173 -5.26 14.73 -8.57
N VAL A 174 -4.34 15.22 -9.42
CA VAL A 174 -2.90 15.20 -9.16
C VAL A 174 -2.53 16.21 -8.08
N SER A 175 -1.66 15.80 -7.16
CA SER A 175 -1.13 16.65 -6.09
C SER A 175 -0.40 17.89 -6.64
N LYS A 176 -0.87 19.07 -6.26
CA LYS A 176 -0.24 20.36 -6.59
C LYS A 176 1.09 20.55 -5.86
N ILE A 177 1.18 20.04 -4.64
CA ILE A 177 2.38 20.11 -3.79
C ILE A 177 3.46 19.20 -4.34
N MET A 178 3.13 17.94 -4.64
CA MET A 178 4.07 17.01 -5.28
C MET A 178 4.63 17.64 -6.55
N ARG A 179 3.75 18.17 -7.42
CA ARG A 179 4.17 18.80 -8.66
C ARG A 179 5.16 19.94 -8.42
N GLU A 180 4.86 20.85 -7.49
CA GLU A 180 5.77 21.96 -7.14
C GLU A 180 7.15 21.45 -6.69
N TYR A 181 7.18 20.49 -5.76
CA TYR A 181 8.42 20.01 -5.16
C TYR A 181 9.27 19.16 -6.11
N VAL A 182 8.63 18.38 -6.98
CA VAL A 182 9.30 17.56 -7.99
C VAL A 182 9.77 18.41 -9.17
N GLU A 183 8.93 19.27 -9.74
CA GLU A 183 9.30 20.12 -10.88
C GLU A 183 10.39 21.16 -10.51
N SER A 184 10.44 21.60 -9.25
CA SER A 184 11.51 22.48 -8.76
C SER A 184 12.80 21.76 -8.38
N GLY A 185 12.82 20.42 -8.41
CA GLY A 185 13.99 19.61 -8.02
C GLY A 185 14.28 19.59 -6.52
N LYS A 186 13.34 20.03 -5.67
CA LYS A 186 13.48 19.98 -4.20
C LYS A 186 13.41 18.54 -3.68
N VAL A 187 12.64 17.68 -4.35
CA VAL A 187 12.44 16.28 -3.99
C VAL A 187 12.56 15.42 -5.24
N ALA A 188 13.39 14.38 -5.17
CA ALA A 188 13.50 13.39 -6.23
C ALA A 188 12.24 12.52 -6.29
N TYR A 189 11.74 12.27 -7.50
CA TYR A 189 10.60 11.40 -7.74
C TYR A 189 11.04 10.17 -8.52
N GLU A 190 10.93 8.99 -7.90
CA GLU A 190 11.22 7.70 -8.52
C GLU A 190 9.92 6.93 -8.77
N GLU A 191 9.55 6.80 -10.05
CA GLU A 191 8.28 6.21 -10.43
C GLU A 191 8.41 4.75 -10.87
N TRP A 192 7.55 3.89 -10.34
CA TRP A 192 7.43 2.48 -10.72
C TRP A 192 5.98 2.16 -11.03
N SER A 193 5.67 1.17 -11.88
CA SER A 193 4.28 0.71 -11.92
C SER A 193 3.88 0.12 -10.56
N HIS A 194 2.58 0.13 -10.23
CA HIS A 194 2.08 -0.41 -8.96
C HIS A 194 2.52 -1.87 -8.75
N LEU A 195 2.46 -2.68 -9.82
CA LEU A 195 2.93 -4.05 -9.78
C LEU A 195 4.45 -4.12 -9.63
N ALA A 196 5.22 -3.29 -10.33
CA ALA A 196 6.68 -3.30 -10.22
C ALA A 196 7.14 -2.96 -8.81
N LEU A 197 6.60 -1.91 -8.19
CA LEU A 197 6.95 -1.55 -6.81
C LEU A 197 6.61 -2.69 -5.83
N GLY A 198 5.46 -3.35 -6.02
CA GLY A 198 5.12 -4.56 -5.27
C GLY A 198 6.12 -5.71 -5.47
N LEU A 199 6.55 -5.94 -6.72
CA LEU A 199 7.59 -6.94 -7.03
C LEU A 199 8.94 -6.59 -6.40
N ARG A 200 9.29 -5.31 -6.21
CA ARG A 200 10.52 -4.91 -5.49
C ARG A 200 10.50 -5.40 -4.04
N PHE A 201 9.39 -5.17 -3.32
CA PHE A 201 9.22 -5.68 -1.95
C PHE A 201 9.20 -7.21 -1.91
N ARG A 202 8.52 -7.84 -2.86
CA ARG A 202 8.45 -9.30 -2.94
C ARG A 202 9.83 -9.93 -3.20
N ALA A 203 10.63 -9.35 -4.08
CA ALA A 203 11.99 -9.81 -4.34
C ALA A 203 12.84 -9.74 -3.06
N ALA A 204 12.76 -8.62 -2.33
CA ALA A 204 13.45 -8.46 -1.04
C ALA A 204 12.98 -9.45 0.03
N ALA A 205 11.66 -9.63 0.17
CA ALA A 205 11.07 -10.59 1.11
C ALA A 205 11.50 -12.04 0.84
N MET A 206 11.78 -12.38 -0.42
CA MET A 206 12.31 -13.69 -0.83
C MET A 206 13.84 -13.79 -0.73
N GLY A 207 14.54 -12.68 -0.48
CA GLY A 207 16.01 -12.63 -0.51
C GLY A 207 16.59 -12.77 -1.91
N LEU A 208 15.84 -12.37 -2.95
CA LEU A 208 16.27 -12.37 -4.34
C LEU A 208 16.85 -10.99 -4.73
N PRO A 209 17.84 -10.94 -5.65
CA PRO A 209 18.38 -9.66 -6.13
C PRO A 209 17.36 -8.89 -7.00
N PHE A 210 16.55 -9.61 -7.77
CA PHE A 210 15.53 -9.04 -8.66
C PHE A 210 14.46 -10.09 -9.00
N LEU A 211 13.33 -9.64 -9.56
CA LEU A 211 12.32 -10.50 -10.17
C LEU A 211 12.14 -10.17 -11.66
N PRO A 212 12.12 -11.18 -12.56
CA PRO A 212 11.85 -10.97 -13.98
C PRO A 212 10.35 -10.69 -14.21
N THR A 213 10.02 -9.77 -15.12
CA THR A 213 8.63 -9.36 -15.37
C THR A 213 8.44 -8.63 -16.70
N LEU A 214 7.21 -8.62 -17.21
CA LEU A 214 6.79 -7.81 -18.35
C LEU A 214 6.16 -6.47 -17.94
N THR A 215 5.95 -6.24 -16.64
CA THR A 215 5.40 -4.96 -16.19
C THR A 215 6.30 -3.81 -16.65
N MET A 216 5.70 -2.67 -17.00
CA MET A 216 6.37 -1.49 -17.57
C MET A 216 7.02 -1.68 -18.95
N ALA A 217 7.06 -2.89 -19.52
CA ALA A 217 7.56 -3.07 -20.88
C ALA A 217 6.72 -2.24 -21.88
N GLY A 218 7.39 -1.47 -22.73
CA GLY A 218 6.75 -0.57 -23.69
C GLY A 218 6.23 0.75 -23.11
N SER A 219 6.42 1.00 -21.81
CA SER A 219 6.08 2.27 -21.16
C SER A 219 7.33 3.14 -20.97
N ASP A 220 7.14 4.46 -20.94
CA ASP A 220 8.19 5.41 -20.55
C ASP A 220 8.59 5.27 -19.08
N LEU A 221 7.81 4.57 -18.24
CA LEU A 221 8.18 4.25 -16.87
C LEU A 221 9.53 3.54 -16.79
N ALA A 222 9.87 2.70 -17.77
CA ALA A 222 11.16 2.01 -17.81
C ALA A 222 12.37 2.95 -17.98
N ARG A 223 12.14 4.22 -18.36
CA ARG A 223 13.18 5.22 -18.61
C ARG A 223 13.45 6.12 -17.39
N VAL A 224 12.53 6.16 -16.44
CA VAL A 224 12.57 7.08 -15.28
C VAL A 224 12.92 6.38 -13.97
N ASN A 225 13.35 5.11 -14.04
CA ASN A 225 13.78 4.33 -12.88
C ASN A 225 14.96 3.41 -13.21
N ALA A 226 15.39 2.66 -12.20
CA ALA A 226 16.56 1.81 -12.22
C ALA A 226 16.39 0.48 -12.98
N MET A 227 15.22 0.20 -13.57
CA MET A 227 14.93 -1.13 -14.13
C MET A 227 15.93 -1.49 -15.23
N LYS A 228 16.49 -2.71 -15.14
CA LYS A 228 17.33 -3.31 -16.18
C LYS A 228 16.55 -4.40 -16.92
N THR A 229 17.15 -5.02 -17.91
CA THR A 229 16.55 -6.14 -18.64
C THR A 229 17.37 -7.41 -18.49
N VAL A 230 16.72 -8.56 -18.60
CA VAL A 230 17.33 -9.90 -18.63
C VAL A 230 16.68 -10.72 -19.74
N ASP A 231 17.45 -11.55 -20.44
CA ASP A 231 16.90 -12.47 -21.43
C ASP A 231 16.54 -13.80 -20.74
N ASP A 232 15.33 -14.29 -20.95
CA ASP A 232 14.86 -15.58 -20.42
C ASP A 232 15.70 -16.72 -21.05
N PRO A 233 16.42 -17.52 -20.24
CA PRO A 233 17.31 -18.56 -20.76
C PRO A 233 16.55 -19.71 -21.44
N TYR A 234 15.24 -19.85 -21.23
CA TYR A 234 14.44 -20.95 -21.80
C TYR A 234 13.77 -20.57 -23.12
N THR A 235 13.40 -19.29 -23.29
CA THR A 235 12.63 -18.81 -24.45
C THR A 235 13.37 -17.77 -25.30
N GLY A 236 14.44 -17.17 -24.76
CA GLY A 236 15.12 -16.02 -25.35
C GLY A 236 14.32 -14.71 -25.26
N GLN A 237 13.17 -14.70 -24.59
CA GLN A 237 12.35 -13.49 -24.45
C GLN A 237 13.03 -12.48 -23.52
N ARG A 238 13.13 -11.22 -23.96
CA ARG A 238 13.62 -10.13 -23.12
C ARG A 238 12.57 -9.69 -22.10
N LEU A 239 12.95 -9.71 -20.83
CA LEU A 239 12.12 -9.33 -19.68
C LEU A 239 12.74 -8.14 -18.94
N GLY A 240 11.92 -7.39 -18.21
CA GLY A 240 12.39 -6.43 -17.21
C GLY A 240 12.90 -7.17 -15.98
N ALA A 241 13.99 -6.67 -15.39
CA ALA A 241 14.58 -7.14 -14.14
C ALA A 241 14.31 -6.07 -13.07
N VAL A 242 13.26 -6.28 -12.28
CA VAL A 242 12.86 -5.35 -11.21
C VAL A 242 13.70 -5.65 -9.97
N PRO A 243 14.59 -4.72 -9.54
CA PRO A 243 15.49 -4.97 -8.42
C PRO A 243 14.74 -4.98 -7.09
N ALA A 244 15.22 -5.79 -6.15
CA ALA A 244 14.71 -5.79 -4.78
C ALA A 244 14.83 -4.41 -4.13
N LEU A 245 13.89 -4.10 -3.23
CA LEU A 245 13.92 -2.90 -2.40
C LEU A 245 13.93 -3.33 -0.93
N TYR A 246 14.94 -2.87 -0.20
CA TYR A 246 15.17 -3.23 1.21
C TYR A 246 15.02 -2.00 2.11
N PRO A 247 13.80 -1.68 2.59
CA PRO A 247 13.60 -0.55 3.49
C PRO A 247 14.42 -0.69 4.78
N ASP A 248 14.86 0.43 5.32
CA ASP A 248 15.45 0.46 6.66
C ASP A 248 14.34 0.34 7.71
N VAL A 249 13.20 0.99 7.48
CA VAL A 249 12.03 0.91 8.34
C VAL A 249 10.76 0.70 7.52
N ALA A 250 9.92 -0.24 7.96
CA ALA A 250 8.52 -0.34 7.57
C ALA A 250 7.64 0.19 8.68
N ILE A 251 6.70 1.07 8.34
CA ILE A 251 5.61 1.49 9.22
C ILE A 251 4.30 0.91 8.69
N LEU A 252 3.54 0.23 9.54
CA LEU A 252 2.34 -0.51 9.18
C LEU A 252 1.21 -0.24 10.18
N HIS A 253 -0.03 -0.36 9.72
CA HIS A 253 -1.22 -0.32 10.56
C HIS A 253 -2.08 -1.54 10.30
N VAL A 254 -2.57 -2.17 11.37
CA VAL A 254 -3.28 -3.45 11.30
C VAL A 254 -4.49 -3.45 12.21
N HIS A 255 -5.50 -4.25 11.87
CA HIS A 255 -6.69 -4.40 12.69
C HIS A 255 -6.34 -4.93 14.08
N ARG A 256 -5.53 -5.99 14.16
CA ARG A 256 -5.23 -6.64 15.44
C ARG A 256 -3.81 -7.12 15.51
N ALA A 257 -3.20 -7.04 16.68
CA ALA A 257 -1.91 -7.66 16.94
C ALA A 257 -1.83 -8.23 18.37
N ASP A 258 -1.02 -9.27 18.55
CA ASP A 258 -0.64 -9.70 19.90
C ASP A 258 0.62 -8.99 20.41
N ARG A 259 0.94 -9.19 21.69
CA ARG A 259 2.15 -8.63 22.33
C ARG A 259 3.48 -9.11 21.71
N PHE A 260 3.46 -10.15 20.88
CA PHE A 260 4.63 -10.71 20.21
C PHE A 260 4.77 -10.23 18.77
N GLY A 261 3.82 -9.45 18.27
CA GLY A 261 3.80 -8.87 16.93
C GLY A 261 3.11 -9.71 15.86
N ASN A 262 2.39 -10.77 16.21
CA ASN A 262 1.56 -11.47 15.22
C ASN A 262 0.39 -10.58 14.85
N CYS A 263 0.31 -10.18 13.59
CA CYS A 263 -0.70 -9.23 13.11
C CYS A 263 -1.74 -9.91 12.23
N GLN A 264 -3.01 -9.56 12.46
CA GLN A 264 -4.15 -9.94 11.65
C GLN A 264 -4.70 -8.70 10.95
N ILE A 265 -5.03 -8.86 9.68
CA ILE A 265 -5.54 -7.80 8.81
C ILE A 265 -6.83 -8.30 8.17
N ASP A 266 -7.89 -7.52 8.31
CA ASP A 266 -9.18 -7.79 7.68
C ASP A 266 -9.25 -7.06 6.32
N GLY A 267 -9.98 -7.66 5.37
CA GLY A 267 -10.08 -7.13 4.00
C GLY A 267 -8.81 -7.34 3.18
N TYR A 268 -8.51 -6.40 2.27
CA TYR A 268 -7.35 -6.53 1.38
C TYR A 268 -6.05 -6.20 2.14
N PRO A 269 -5.06 -7.12 2.22
CA PRO A 269 -3.84 -6.89 2.98
C PRO A 269 -2.81 -6.00 2.28
N HIS A 270 -3.07 -5.58 1.03
CA HIS A 270 -2.15 -4.78 0.22
C HIS A 270 -0.78 -5.46 0.07
N MET A 271 0.31 -4.70 0.14
CA MET A 271 1.68 -5.22 0.09
C MET A 271 2.32 -5.36 1.48
N ASP A 272 1.54 -5.19 2.56
CA ASP A 272 2.07 -5.03 3.92
C ASP A 272 2.91 -6.22 4.39
N ALA A 273 2.54 -7.44 4.01
CA ALA A 273 3.29 -8.65 4.34
C ALA A 273 4.68 -8.68 3.66
N ASP A 274 4.75 -8.27 2.40
CA ASP A 274 6.01 -8.19 1.66
C ASP A 274 6.87 -7.03 2.17
N ILE A 275 6.27 -5.87 2.47
CA ILE A 275 6.93 -4.72 3.09
C ILE A 275 7.55 -5.12 4.44
N ALA A 276 6.79 -5.79 5.30
CA ALA A 276 7.26 -6.24 6.62
C ALA A 276 8.47 -7.20 6.51
N ARG A 277 8.46 -8.09 5.52
CA ARG A 277 9.54 -9.06 5.31
C ARG A 277 10.76 -8.46 4.63
N ALA A 278 10.57 -7.40 3.85
CA ALA A 278 11.65 -6.69 3.16
C ALA A 278 12.44 -5.73 4.07
N ALA A 279 11.79 -5.20 5.12
CA ALA A 279 12.36 -4.13 5.94
C ALA A 279 13.26 -4.63 7.08
N ALA A 280 14.30 -3.83 7.40
CA ALA A 280 15.19 -4.12 8.52
C ALA A 280 14.49 -3.95 9.87
N THR A 281 13.73 -2.88 10.03
CA THR A 281 12.91 -2.58 11.21
C THR A 281 11.43 -2.53 10.82
N VAL A 282 10.54 -3.12 11.60
CA VAL A 282 9.09 -3.13 11.34
C VAL A 282 8.35 -2.61 12.57
N LEU A 283 7.65 -1.51 12.38
CA LEU A 283 6.87 -0.79 13.38
C LEU A 283 5.40 -0.93 13.05
N VAL A 284 4.61 -1.43 13.99
CA VAL A 284 3.19 -1.69 13.79
C VAL A 284 2.38 -0.85 14.75
N THR A 285 1.37 -0.16 14.23
CA THR A 285 0.25 0.33 15.04
C THR A 285 -0.95 -0.61 14.87
N THR A 286 -1.72 -0.82 15.92
CA THR A 286 -2.88 -1.71 15.87
C THR A 286 -4.11 -1.11 16.53
N GLU A 287 -5.29 -1.42 15.99
CA GLU A 287 -6.57 -1.00 16.57
C GLU A 287 -6.92 -1.77 17.85
N GLU A 288 -6.53 -3.05 17.92
CA GLU A 288 -6.88 -3.95 19.01
C GLU A 288 -5.70 -4.86 19.39
N LEU A 289 -5.44 -5.00 20.69
CA LEU A 289 -4.55 -6.04 21.20
C LEU A 289 -5.34 -7.32 21.47
N ILE A 290 -4.92 -8.42 20.85
CA ILE A 290 -5.50 -9.75 21.05
C ILE A 290 -4.57 -10.65 21.87
N SER A 291 -5.13 -11.67 22.51
CA SER A 291 -4.32 -12.64 23.25
C SER A 291 -3.57 -13.58 22.30
N ASP A 292 -2.49 -14.19 22.80
CA ASP A 292 -1.76 -15.24 22.06
C ASP A 292 -2.64 -16.49 21.83
N ASP A 293 -3.61 -16.73 22.70
CA ASP A 293 -4.62 -17.77 22.53
C ASP A 293 -5.58 -17.47 21.36
N ASP A 294 -5.98 -16.22 21.17
CA ASP A 294 -6.81 -15.80 20.02
C ASP A 294 -6.06 -15.95 18.69
N VAL A 295 -4.75 -15.64 18.69
CA VAL A 295 -3.87 -15.91 17.53
C VAL A 295 -3.79 -17.42 17.26
N ARG A 296 -3.65 -18.26 18.30
CA ARG A 296 -3.59 -19.73 18.14
C ARG A 296 -4.93 -20.35 17.71
N ARG A 297 -6.06 -19.74 18.06
CA ARG A 297 -7.39 -20.17 17.59
C ARG A 297 -7.59 -19.91 16.10
N HIS A 298 -7.03 -18.82 15.57
CA HIS A 298 -7.14 -18.43 14.17
C HIS A 298 -5.77 -18.12 13.55
N PRO A 299 -4.85 -19.10 13.50
CA PRO A 299 -3.47 -18.86 13.07
C PRO A 299 -3.40 -18.50 11.58
N ASP A 300 -4.36 -18.97 10.79
CA ASP A 300 -4.55 -18.69 9.36
C ASP A 300 -4.79 -17.20 9.06
N ARG A 301 -5.26 -16.43 10.03
CA ARG A 301 -5.46 -14.98 9.91
C ARG A 301 -4.19 -14.17 10.11
N THR A 302 -3.08 -14.80 10.52
CA THR A 302 -1.82 -14.09 10.76
C THR A 302 -1.16 -13.74 9.42
N VAL A 303 -1.29 -12.48 9.02
CA VAL A 303 -0.73 -11.97 7.76
C VAL A 303 0.75 -11.60 7.93
N ILE A 304 1.07 -10.94 9.04
CA ILE A 304 2.45 -10.55 9.38
C ILE A 304 2.86 -11.33 10.62
N PRO A 305 3.84 -12.25 10.52
CA PRO A 305 4.26 -13.06 11.64
C PRO A 305 5.12 -12.24 12.61
N GLY A 306 4.98 -12.48 13.91
CA GLY A 306 5.64 -11.68 14.94
C GLY A 306 7.16 -11.64 14.80
N PHE A 307 7.81 -12.67 14.28
CA PHE A 307 9.28 -12.69 14.15
C PHE A 307 9.86 -11.63 13.21
N VAL A 308 9.07 -11.00 12.33
CA VAL A 308 9.53 -9.86 11.52
C VAL A 308 9.25 -8.51 12.17
N VAL A 309 8.38 -8.44 13.18
CA VAL A 309 7.97 -7.21 13.85
C VAL A 309 8.97 -6.85 14.97
N ASP A 310 9.26 -5.56 15.14
CA ASP A 310 10.17 -5.05 16.19
C ASP A 310 9.46 -4.23 17.27
N ALA A 311 8.33 -3.62 16.93
CA ALA A 311 7.54 -2.81 17.85
C ALA A 311 6.06 -2.84 17.47
N VAL A 312 5.20 -2.93 18.47
CA VAL A 312 3.73 -2.84 18.36
C VAL A 312 3.25 -1.72 19.29
N ALA A 313 2.44 -0.80 18.79
CA ALA A 313 1.77 0.22 19.59
C ALA A 313 0.25 0.11 19.39
N LEU A 314 -0.49 0.00 20.50
CA LEU A 314 -1.96 0.06 20.47
C LEU A 314 -2.37 1.51 20.17
N GLN A 315 -3.04 1.72 19.04
CA GLN A 315 -3.53 3.01 18.56
C GLN A 315 -4.88 2.81 17.86
N PRO A 316 -5.99 2.78 18.63
CA PRO A 316 -7.32 2.87 18.05
C PRO A 316 -7.47 4.14 17.21
N PHE A 317 -8.12 4.05 16.05
CA PHE A 317 -8.13 5.09 15.03
C PHE A 317 -6.74 5.46 14.49
N GLY A 318 -5.79 4.54 14.52
CA GLY A 318 -4.38 4.78 14.14
C GLY A 318 -4.17 5.12 12.66
N SER A 319 -5.17 4.86 11.80
CA SER A 319 -5.21 5.33 10.43
C SER A 319 -5.97 6.65 10.21
N PHE A 320 -6.76 7.11 11.17
CA PHE A 320 -7.61 8.29 10.96
C PHE A 320 -6.77 9.55 10.62
N PRO A 321 -7.04 10.23 9.50
CA PRO A 321 -8.35 10.40 8.85
C PRO A 321 -8.54 9.49 7.63
N HIS A 322 -7.64 8.55 7.42
CA HIS A 322 -7.78 7.49 6.42
C HIS A 322 -8.68 6.36 6.94
N GLU A 323 -9.10 5.46 6.07
CA GLU A 323 -9.97 4.34 6.45
C GLU A 323 -9.20 3.17 7.05
N CYS A 324 -9.88 2.40 7.90
CA CYS A 324 -9.46 1.07 8.30
C CYS A 324 -10.65 0.11 8.13
N TYR A 325 -10.52 -0.81 7.17
CA TYR A 325 -11.61 -1.61 6.63
C TYR A 325 -12.50 -2.23 7.71
N GLY A 326 -13.81 -1.94 7.66
CA GLY A 326 -14.80 -2.46 8.59
C GLY A 326 -14.79 -1.82 9.98
N LEU A 327 -13.83 -0.95 10.30
CA LEU A 327 -13.74 -0.23 11.58
C LEU A 327 -14.18 1.23 11.45
N TYR A 328 -13.66 1.97 10.48
CA TYR A 328 -14.05 3.36 10.19
C TYR A 328 -13.69 3.77 8.77
N GLU A 329 -14.54 4.63 8.18
CA GLU A 329 -14.33 5.22 6.86
C GLU A 329 -13.33 6.38 6.87
N ALA A 330 -12.82 6.70 5.68
CA ALA A 330 -11.98 7.86 5.49
C ALA A 330 -12.81 9.15 5.63
N ASP A 331 -12.20 10.19 6.18
CA ASP A 331 -12.86 11.48 6.38
C ASP A 331 -12.76 12.34 5.11
N VAL A 332 -13.64 12.05 4.16
CA VAL A 332 -13.72 12.77 2.88
C VAL A 332 -13.92 14.28 3.08
N GLU A 333 -14.70 14.69 4.09
CA GLU A 333 -14.93 16.10 4.41
C GLU A 333 -13.61 16.78 4.83
N HIS A 334 -12.76 16.08 5.58
CA HIS A 334 -11.44 16.58 5.96
C HIS A 334 -10.49 16.70 4.77
N PHE A 335 -10.58 15.76 3.82
CA PHE A 335 -9.83 15.84 2.56
C PHE A 335 -10.27 17.04 1.72
N ASP A 336 -11.58 17.31 1.63
CA ASP A 336 -12.10 18.48 0.93
C ASP A 336 -11.58 19.79 1.54
N GLU A 337 -11.59 19.90 2.88
CA GLU A 337 -11.03 21.04 3.61
C GLU A 337 -9.53 21.24 3.28
N TYR A 338 -8.75 20.16 3.31
CA TYR A 338 -7.32 20.17 3.00
C TYR A 338 -7.05 20.61 1.55
N VAL A 339 -7.77 20.05 0.58
CA VAL A 339 -7.61 20.36 -0.85
C VAL A 339 -8.04 21.79 -1.17
N ALA A 340 -9.11 22.28 -0.54
CA ALA A 340 -9.51 23.68 -0.66
C ALA A 340 -8.41 24.62 -0.15
N GLY A 341 -7.79 24.28 0.99
CA GLY A 341 -6.66 25.00 1.56
C GLY A 341 -5.47 25.09 0.59
N ILE A 342 -5.00 23.94 0.07
CA ILE A 342 -3.89 23.90 -0.90
C ILE A 342 -4.24 24.65 -2.18
N THR A 343 -5.48 24.51 -2.66
CA THR A 343 -5.91 25.20 -3.87
C THR A 343 -5.83 26.72 -3.73
N ALA A 344 -6.14 27.24 -2.55
CA ALA A 344 -6.10 28.68 -2.27
C ALA A 344 -4.69 29.20 -1.94
N ARG A 345 -3.90 28.44 -1.17
CA ARG A 345 -2.65 28.96 -0.55
C ARG A 345 -1.41 28.10 -0.78
N GLY A 346 -1.50 27.00 -1.53
CA GLY A 346 -0.37 26.12 -1.84
C GLY A 346 0.32 25.58 -0.58
N GLY A 347 1.65 25.56 -0.60
CA GLY A 347 2.46 25.05 0.52
C GLY A 347 2.23 25.75 1.87
N ALA A 348 1.74 27.01 1.89
CA ALA A 348 1.40 27.69 3.13
C ALA A 348 0.23 27.01 3.87
N ALA A 349 -0.79 26.52 3.15
CA ALA A 349 -1.87 25.75 3.76
C ALA A 349 -1.37 24.41 4.34
N VAL A 350 -0.38 23.79 3.70
CA VAL A 350 0.22 22.56 4.22
C VAL A 350 1.04 22.85 5.49
N ALA A 351 1.77 23.96 5.55
CA ALA A 351 2.48 24.37 6.77
C ALA A 351 1.51 24.63 7.93
N GLU A 352 0.39 25.34 7.68
CA GLU A 352 -0.69 25.52 8.66
C GLU A 352 -1.28 24.18 9.13
N TYR A 353 -1.49 23.24 8.19
CA TYR A 353 -1.98 21.90 8.50
C TYR A 353 -1.01 21.12 9.38
N LEU A 354 0.29 21.16 9.05
CA LEU A 354 1.36 20.52 9.82
C LEU A 354 1.39 21.06 11.26
N GLU A 355 1.36 22.38 11.44
CA GLU A 355 1.31 22.99 12.77
C GLU A 355 0.07 22.55 13.55
N ARG A 356 -1.12 22.62 12.93
CA ARG A 356 -2.38 22.30 13.61
C ARG A 356 -2.53 20.82 13.97
N TYR A 357 -2.22 19.91 13.04
CA TYR A 357 -2.57 18.49 13.17
C TYR A 357 -1.38 17.61 13.55
N MET A 358 -0.15 17.98 13.17
CA MET A 358 1.03 17.16 13.46
C MET A 358 1.78 17.66 14.69
N TYR A 359 2.06 18.96 14.79
CA TYR A 359 2.97 19.50 15.79
C TYR A 359 2.29 20.00 17.07
N ALA A 360 1.15 20.69 16.95
CA ALA A 360 0.48 21.26 18.12
C ALA A 360 -0.08 20.23 19.11
N PRO A 361 -0.77 19.14 18.71
CA PRO A 361 -1.33 18.20 19.68
C PRO A 361 -0.20 17.43 20.39
N ALA A 362 -0.27 17.24 21.71
CA ALA A 362 0.84 16.62 22.44
C ALA A 362 0.93 15.11 22.17
N SER A 363 -0.23 14.45 22.09
CA SER A 363 -0.40 13.01 21.86
C SER A 363 -1.26 12.72 20.63
N TYR A 364 -1.36 11.45 20.24
CA TYR A 364 -2.29 11.02 19.18
C TYR A 364 -3.76 11.16 19.60
N VAL A 365 -4.05 11.01 20.90
CA VAL A 365 -5.40 11.25 21.43
C VAL A 365 -5.79 12.72 21.27
N ASP A 366 -4.89 13.66 21.62
CA ASP A 366 -5.15 15.10 21.42
C ASP A 366 -5.36 15.44 19.94
N TYR A 367 -4.71 14.71 19.02
CA TYR A 367 -4.95 14.85 17.58
C TYR A 367 -6.37 14.40 17.20
N LEU A 368 -6.84 13.26 17.72
CA LEU A 368 -8.20 12.77 17.48
C LEU A 368 -9.26 13.73 18.07
N ASP A 369 -8.97 14.34 19.22
CA ASP A 369 -9.87 15.30 19.87
C ASP A 369 -10.14 16.56 19.02
N LEU A 370 -9.24 16.92 18.10
CA LEU A 370 -9.47 18.02 17.14
C LEU A 370 -10.68 17.78 16.22
N PHE A 371 -11.06 16.52 16.00
CA PHE A 371 -12.19 16.14 15.14
C PHE A 371 -13.49 15.96 15.92
N GLY A 372 -13.39 15.68 17.22
CA GLY A 372 -14.50 15.41 18.10
C GLY A 372 -15.10 14.00 17.95
N GLY A 373 -15.56 13.45 19.08
CA GLY A 373 -16.08 12.07 19.14
C GLY A 373 -17.27 11.78 18.23
N GLU A 374 -18.12 12.78 17.94
CA GLU A 374 -19.25 12.61 17.03
C GLU A 374 -18.80 12.36 15.57
N ARG A 375 -17.75 13.06 15.11
CA ARG A 375 -17.19 12.90 13.77
C ARG A 375 -16.56 11.52 13.62
N LEU A 376 -15.78 11.08 14.61
CA LEU A 376 -15.20 9.73 14.64
C LEU A 376 -16.27 8.65 14.64
N ALA A 377 -17.29 8.77 15.51
CA ALA A 377 -18.40 7.83 15.59
C ALA A 377 -19.20 7.79 14.28
N ARG A 378 -19.31 8.90 13.55
CA ARG A 378 -19.94 8.94 12.22
C ARG A 378 -19.18 8.06 11.22
N GLN A 379 -17.85 8.14 11.19
CA GLN A 379 -17.07 7.30 10.27
C GLN A 379 -17.13 5.81 10.64
N GLN A 380 -17.19 5.47 11.93
CA GLN A 380 -17.42 4.09 12.35
C GLN A 380 -18.79 3.56 11.89
N ARG A 381 -19.86 4.37 12.02
CA ARG A 381 -21.20 3.98 11.54
C ARG A 381 -21.21 3.72 10.02
N ARG A 382 -20.60 4.62 9.24
CA ARG A 382 -20.47 4.46 7.79
C ARG A 382 -19.71 3.18 7.41
N ALA A 383 -18.63 2.85 8.12
CA ALA A 383 -17.88 1.62 7.85
C ALA A 383 -18.71 0.36 8.12
N ARG A 384 -19.47 0.35 9.22
CA ARG A 384 -20.39 -0.77 9.54
C ARG A 384 -21.44 -0.95 8.45
N GLU A 385 -22.04 0.14 7.96
CA GLU A 385 -23.04 0.09 6.88
C GLU A 385 -22.50 -0.55 5.58
N LEU A 386 -21.19 -0.45 5.31
CA LEU A 386 -20.57 -1.06 4.12
C LEU A 386 -20.27 -2.55 4.26
N VAL A 387 -20.09 -3.05 5.48
CA VAL A 387 -19.74 -4.46 5.73
C VAL A 387 -20.96 -5.34 6.09
N GLY A 388 -22.14 -4.73 6.26
CA GLY A 388 -23.40 -5.40 6.59
C GLY A 388 -23.60 -5.57 8.09
#